data_AF-A0A929TSC8-F1
#
_entry.id   AF-A0A929TSC8-F1
#
_cell.length_a   1.000
_cell.length_b   1.000
_cell.length_c   1.000
_cell.angle_alpha   90.00
_cell.angle_beta   90.00
_cell.angle_gamma   90.00
#
_symmetry.space_group_name_H-M   'P 1'
#
loop_
_entity.id
_entity.type
_entity.pdbx_description
1 polymer ?
#
loop_
_entity_poly.entity_id
_entity_poly.type
_entity_poly.pdbx_seq_one_letter_code
_entity_poly.pdbx_strand_id
1 'polypeptide(L)'
;MRLKKLALMSMVVLATMSACGVSKKGGTDSTDAKTATEAKTDEKAPSDYGSVELGNYIGVEIPNIDTSVSDQDVDVQINTELQQDPDKEQITDRPVQEGDTVNIDYTGTKDGVAFDGGSAKGYDLVIGSNNFIEGFESGLIGHNIGEDVQLNLTFPSDYNNKDLAGAAVVFDVKINSISVSKPATLTDEWVSKHTGGAQTTVDAYKAEVKKQIEDQRKKSAEQQDQYNALTAVMKNSTYKLNDKAVDYEYDSAMEPINNMIKQYGMTIEQYAQAYGTDEEGLKAKVREQAESVAKERVTIDAIYKKEKMSLKDEDYQKIIEASGLTTTKDELIKQYGKDKVEQAVKSYKVVNFLVEKAKRSASTVNLNGETVGSEEGQTSAESAGESTESSAAESQAGESAAAESESAQSSEAAH
;
A
#
# COMPACT_ATOMS: atom_id res chain seq x y z
N MET A 1 13.08 -1.66 -5.17
CA MET A 1 13.91 -1.79 -3.95
C MET A 1 14.25 -0.41 -3.39
N ARG A 2 13.29 0.29 -2.76
CA ARG A 2 13.47 1.54 -2.00
C ARG A 2 12.35 1.67 -0.95
N LEU A 3 12.35 0.78 0.04
CA LEU A 3 11.35 0.69 1.11
C LEU A 3 12.01 0.73 2.51
N LYS A 4 13.21 1.32 2.61
CA LYS A 4 14.09 1.15 3.79
C LYS A 4 13.83 2.14 4.94
N LYS A 5 12.83 3.02 4.87
CA LYS A 5 12.52 3.97 5.96
C LYS A 5 11.02 4.28 6.08
N LEU A 6 10.14 3.27 5.99
CA LEU A 6 8.83 3.44 6.62
C LEU A 6 9.06 3.30 8.13
N ALA A 7 9.25 4.42 8.81
CA ALA A 7 9.11 4.46 10.26
C ALA A 7 7.66 4.08 10.58
N LEU A 8 7.47 2.81 10.90
CA LEU A 8 6.30 2.24 11.56
C LEU A 8 6.16 2.91 12.93
N MET A 9 5.66 4.14 12.94
CA MET A 9 5.05 4.70 14.13
C MET A 9 3.55 4.74 13.90
N SER A 10 2.88 4.05 14.81
CA SER A 10 1.49 4.11 15.17
C SER A 10 0.84 5.47 14.92
N MET A 11 0.35 5.70 13.70
CA MET A 11 -0.71 6.68 13.49
C MET A 11 -2.00 6.07 14.07
N VAL A 12 -2.09 6.03 15.41
CA VAL A 12 -3.26 5.59 16.19
C VAL A 12 -4.31 6.70 16.14
N VAL A 13 -4.81 6.93 14.93
CA VAL A 13 -6.10 7.57 14.69
C VAL A 13 -6.72 6.84 13.48
N LEU A 14 -7.39 5.72 13.77
CA LEU A 14 -8.38 5.03 12.91
C LEU A 14 -7.94 4.27 11.63
N ALA A 15 -6.65 4.20 11.26
CA ALA A 15 -6.25 3.51 10.00
C ALA A 15 -6.59 2.00 9.95
N THR A 16 -6.90 1.35 11.08
CA THR A 16 -7.33 -0.07 11.12
C THR A 16 -8.85 -0.27 11.00
N MET A 17 -9.64 0.81 10.86
CA MET A 17 -11.11 0.74 10.87
C MET A 17 -11.75 0.57 9.48
N SER A 18 -10.96 0.54 8.40
CA SER A 18 -11.45 0.36 7.03
C SER A 18 -11.61 -1.10 6.58
N ALA A 19 -11.43 -2.08 7.46
CA ALA A 19 -11.52 -3.50 7.12
C ALA A 19 -12.75 -4.19 7.74
N CYS A 20 -13.94 -3.61 7.58
CA CYS A 20 -15.21 -4.32 7.75
C CYS A 20 -16.24 -3.70 6.79
N GLY A 21 -16.17 -4.11 5.52
CA GLY A 21 -17.17 -3.77 4.52
C GLY A 21 -18.54 -4.32 4.93
N VAL A 22 -19.52 -3.42 5.06
CA VAL A 22 -20.94 -3.76 5.15
C VAL A 22 -21.39 -4.29 3.79
N SER A 23 -21.39 -5.61 3.61
CA SER A 23 -22.15 -6.26 2.55
C SER A 23 -23.59 -6.49 3.00
N LYS A 24 -24.49 -5.80 2.30
CA LYS A 24 -25.95 -5.80 2.46
C LYS A 24 -26.52 -7.21 2.31
N LYS A 25 -27.20 -7.71 3.35
CA LYS A 25 -27.85 -9.03 3.42
C LYS A 25 -29.14 -9.05 2.58
N GLY A 26 -29.19 -9.94 1.59
CA GLY A 26 -30.41 -10.49 0.98
C GLY A 26 -30.19 -12.00 0.85
N GLY A 27 -30.92 -12.80 1.63
CA GLY A 27 -30.54 -14.18 1.91
C GLY A 27 -31.11 -15.24 0.97
N THR A 28 -30.51 -16.44 0.99
CA THR A 28 -31.18 -17.71 1.29
C THR A 28 -30.16 -18.83 1.57
N ASP A 29 -30.40 -19.50 2.70
CA ASP A 29 -30.03 -20.83 3.21
C ASP A 29 -28.78 -21.65 2.80
N SER A 30 -28.16 -22.19 3.88
CA SER A 30 -27.43 -23.47 4.05
C SER A 30 -26.10 -23.73 3.33
N THR A 31 -25.01 -23.85 4.11
CA THR A 31 -24.57 -25.15 4.69
C THR A 31 -23.42 -24.89 5.68
N ASP A 32 -23.52 -25.49 6.87
CA ASP A 32 -22.54 -25.44 7.96
C ASP A 32 -21.13 -25.91 7.55
N ALA A 33 -20.15 -25.01 7.63
CA ALA A 33 -18.75 -25.35 7.83
C ALA A 33 -18.25 -24.58 9.05
N LYS A 34 -18.43 -25.20 10.21
CA LYS A 34 -18.00 -24.71 11.52
C LYS A 34 -16.48 -24.87 11.64
N THR A 35 -15.71 -23.99 11.01
CA THR A 35 -14.30 -23.80 11.39
C THR A 35 -14.29 -22.89 12.60
N ALA A 36 -14.32 -23.52 13.78
CA ALA A 36 -14.08 -22.84 15.04
C ALA A 36 -12.62 -22.37 15.06
N THR A 37 -12.36 -21.16 14.57
CA THR A 37 -11.19 -20.42 14.98
C THR A 37 -11.47 -19.97 16.41
N GLU A 38 -10.88 -20.64 17.39
CA GLU A 38 -10.81 -20.14 18.74
C GLU A 38 -10.12 -18.77 18.69
N ALA A 39 -10.92 -17.71 18.67
CA ALA A 39 -10.48 -16.37 19.01
C ALA A 39 -9.95 -16.44 20.43
N LYS A 40 -8.63 -16.33 20.60
CA LYS A 40 -8.06 -16.07 21.91
C LYS A 40 -8.67 -14.76 22.40
N THR A 41 -9.50 -14.90 23.42
CA THR A 41 -10.06 -13.88 24.33
C THR A 41 -9.45 -12.49 24.19
N ASP A 42 -10.32 -11.49 23.99
CA ASP A 42 -10.11 -10.06 24.25
C ASP A 42 -9.45 -9.88 25.63
N GLU A 43 -8.12 -9.96 25.70
CA GLU A 43 -7.42 -9.64 26.93
C GLU A 43 -7.58 -8.14 27.14
N LYS A 44 -8.18 -7.75 28.26
CA LYS A 44 -8.43 -6.35 28.54
C LYS A 44 -7.09 -5.62 28.65
N ALA A 45 -6.93 -4.55 27.87
CA ALA A 45 -5.74 -3.71 27.91
C ALA A 45 -5.33 -3.38 29.36
N PRO A 46 -4.03 -3.50 29.72
CA PRO A 46 -3.56 -3.21 31.06
C PRO A 46 -3.96 -1.80 31.53
N SER A 47 -4.34 -1.67 32.80
CA SER A 47 -4.69 -0.36 33.36
C SER A 47 -3.47 0.51 33.65
N ASP A 48 -2.28 -0.09 33.74
CA ASP A 48 -1.02 0.57 34.05
C ASP A 48 -0.01 0.29 32.93
N TYR A 49 0.34 1.34 32.20
CA TYR A 49 1.38 1.33 31.16
C TYR A 49 2.73 1.81 31.70
N GLY A 50 2.82 2.15 32.98
CA GLY A 50 3.98 2.74 33.62
C GLY A 50 3.88 4.25 33.75
N SER A 51 5.04 4.91 33.81
CA SER A 51 5.16 6.34 34.06
C SER A 51 6.14 7.01 33.10
N VAL A 52 5.92 8.30 32.89
CA VAL A 52 6.79 9.17 32.09
C VAL A 52 7.14 10.42 32.88
N GLU A 53 8.43 10.75 32.88
CA GLU A 53 8.91 12.07 33.25
C GLU A 53 8.98 12.90 31.97
N LEU A 54 7.96 13.75 31.79
CA LEU A 54 7.85 14.60 30.60
C LEU A 54 9.00 15.62 30.57
N GLY A 55 9.73 15.64 29.47
CA GLY A 55 10.63 16.74 29.15
C GLY A 55 9.89 18.02 28.77
N ASN A 56 10.56 18.91 28.04
CA ASN A 56 9.87 20.05 27.47
C ASN A 56 8.90 19.59 26.38
N TYR A 57 7.60 19.86 26.58
CA TYR A 57 6.54 19.52 25.63
C TYR A 57 5.81 20.75 25.06
N ILE A 58 6.06 21.93 25.62
CA ILE A 58 5.54 23.20 25.12
C ILE A 58 6.64 23.88 24.31
N GLY A 59 6.33 24.32 23.10
CA GLY A 59 7.31 24.96 22.23
C GLY A 59 8.34 23.98 21.67
N VAL A 60 8.01 22.69 21.55
CA VAL A 60 8.84 21.71 20.83
C VAL A 60 9.03 22.17 19.39
N GLU A 61 10.22 21.98 18.85
CA GLU A 61 10.52 22.35 17.47
C GLU A 61 10.06 21.27 16.51
N ILE A 62 9.27 21.66 15.51
CA ILE A 62 8.85 20.83 14.39
C ILE A 62 9.28 21.50 13.07
N PRO A 63 9.63 20.73 12.02
CA PRO A 63 9.99 21.30 10.73
C PRO A 63 8.78 21.97 10.05
N ASN A 64 9.04 22.78 9.03
CA ASN A 64 8.03 23.12 8.03
C ASN A 64 7.84 21.93 7.10
N ILE A 65 6.63 21.77 6.57
CA ILE A 65 6.33 20.69 5.62
C ILE A 65 6.04 21.35 4.28
N ASP A 66 6.76 20.93 3.25
CA ASP A 66 6.51 21.38 1.89
C ASP A 66 5.22 20.76 1.36
N THR A 67 4.23 21.63 1.12
CA THR A 67 2.94 21.26 0.53
C THR A 67 2.75 21.88 -0.85
N SER A 68 3.81 22.46 -1.45
CA SER A 68 3.73 23.05 -2.79
C SER A 68 3.30 21.99 -3.81
N VAL A 69 2.49 22.36 -4.80
CA VAL A 69 2.04 21.46 -5.89
C VAL A 69 2.55 22.00 -7.21
N SER A 70 3.33 21.17 -7.90
CA SER A 70 3.86 21.47 -9.22
C SER A 70 2.89 21.04 -10.31
N ASP A 71 3.00 21.65 -11.50
CA ASP A 71 2.19 21.23 -12.65
C ASP A 71 2.52 19.78 -13.07
N GLN A 72 3.76 19.33 -12.83
CA GLN A 72 4.15 17.94 -13.05
C GLN A 72 3.39 16.96 -12.14
N ASP A 73 3.10 17.35 -10.89
CA ASP A 73 2.29 16.51 -9.99
C ASP A 73 0.87 16.31 -10.54
N VAL A 74 0.28 17.38 -11.09
CA VAL A 74 -1.03 17.36 -11.74
C VAL A 74 -1.00 16.48 -12.98
N ASP A 75 0.00 16.65 -13.84
CA ASP A 75 0.12 15.85 -15.06
C ASP A 75 0.36 14.37 -14.75
N VAL A 76 1.14 14.03 -13.72
CA VAL A 76 1.35 12.62 -13.29
C VAL A 76 0.04 12.01 -12.79
N GLN A 77 -0.74 12.74 -11.99
CA GLN A 77 -2.04 12.27 -11.51
C GLN A 77 -3.01 12.01 -12.66
N ILE A 78 -3.14 12.97 -13.58
CA ILE A 78 -4.01 12.82 -14.75
C ILE A 78 -3.57 11.69 -15.67
N ASN A 79 -2.25 11.54 -15.91
CA ASN A 79 -1.73 10.43 -16.70
C ASN A 79 -2.02 9.07 -16.05
N THR A 80 -2.04 8.99 -14.72
CA THR A 80 -2.45 7.78 -13.99
C THR A 80 -3.93 7.48 -14.23
N GLU A 81 -4.80 8.49 -14.19
CA GLU A 81 -6.23 8.34 -14.45
C GLU A 81 -6.52 7.93 -15.91
N LEU A 82 -5.80 8.51 -16.88
CA LEU A 82 -5.89 8.13 -18.30
C LEU A 82 -5.45 6.68 -18.56
N GLN A 83 -4.49 6.16 -17.79
CA GLN A 83 -4.07 4.76 -17.89
C GLN A 83 -5.09 3.80 -17.27
N GLN A 84 -5.84 4.25 -16.27
CA GLN A 84 -6.87 3.44 -15.60
C GLN A 84 -8.17 3.36 -16.41
N ASP A 85 -8.47 4.35 -17.25
CA ASP A 85 -9.65 4.38 -18.13
C ASP A 85 -9.23 4.58 -19.60
N PRO A 86 -8.62 3.56 -20.24
CA PRO A 86 -8.21 3.67 -21.64
C PRO A 86 -9.41 3.78 -22.58
N ASP A 87 -9.24 4.51 -23.69
CA ASP A 87 -10.25 4.58 -24.74
C ASP A 87 -10.37 3.21 -25.42
N LYS A 88 -11.60 2.75 -25.62
CA LYS A 88 -11.90 1.52 -26.37
C LYS A 88 -12.31 1.88 -27.79
N GLU A 89 -11.50 1.52 -28.77
CA GLU A 89 -11.86 1.61 -30.17
C GLU A 89 -12.48 0.29 -30.63
N GLN A 90 -13.70 0.33 -31.16
CA GLN A 90 -14.31 -0.86 -31.74
C GLN A 90 -13.68 -1.22 -33.08
N ILE A 91 -13.33 -2.50 -33.22
CA ILE A 91 -12.79 -3.07 -34.44
C ILE A 91 -13.92 -3.86 -35.11
N THR A 92 -14.19 -3.59 -36.39
CA THR A 92 -15.29 -4.24 -37.12
C THR A 92 -14.89 -4.77 -38.49
N ASP A 93 -13.65 -4.51 -38.92
CA ASP A 93 -13.14 -4.72 -40.27
C ASP A 93 -12.04 -5.79 -40.36
N ARG A 94 -11.69 -6.43 -39.24
CA ARG A 94 -10.69 -7.51 -39.19
C ARG A 94 -11.02 -8.56 -38.12
N PRO A 95 -10.47 -9.79 -38.25
CA PRO A 95 -10.57 -10.81 -37.22
C PRO A 95 -9.78 -10.45 -35.95
N VAL A 96 -10.01 -11.23 -34.90
CA VAL A 96 -9.35 -11.16 -33.59
C VAL A 96 -7.83 -11.33 -33.72
N GLN A 97 -7.09 -10.49 -33.00
CA GLN A 97 -5.63 -10.50 -32.91
C GLN A 97 -5.17 -10.48 -31.44
N GLU A 98 -3.89 -10.82 -31.23
CA GLU A 98 -3.23 -10.67 -29.93
C GLU A 98 -3.36 -9.22 -29.42
N GLY A 99 -3.73 -9.04 -28.15
CA GLY A 99 -3.92 -7.73 -27.52
C GLY A 99 -5.30 -7.10 -27.71
N ASP A 100 -6.18 -7.68 -28.54
CA ASP A 100 -7.57 -7.23 -28.61
C ASP A 100 -8.34 -7.58 -27.32
N THR A 101 -9.30 -6.72 -26.95
CA THR A 101 -10.37 -7.05 -26.01
C THR A 101 -11.59 -7.54 -26.80
N VAL A 102 -11.93 -8.82 -26.64
CA VAL A 102 -13.10 -9.45 -27.25
C VAL A 102 -14.23 -9.59 -26.24
N ASN A 103 -15.44 -9.21 -26.62
CA ASN A 103 -16.63 -9.52 -25.83
C ASN A 103 -17.16 -10.88 -26.27
N ILE A 104 -17.26 -11.84 -25.36
CA ILE A 104 -17.64 -13.22 -25.67
C ILE A 104 -18.80 -13.73 -24.80
N ASP A 105 -19.60 -14.61 -25.40
CA ASP A 105 -20.43 -15.55 -24.67
C ASP A 105 -19.76 -16.91 -24.78
N TYR A 106 -19.60 -17.64 -23.68
CA TYR A 106 -19.02 -18.99 -23.74
C TYR A 106 -19.78 -19.99 -22.87
N THR A 107 -19.72 -21.25 -23.27
CA THR A 107 -20.22 -22.39 -22.49
C THR A 107 -19.25 -23.55 -22.58
N GLY A 108 -18.69 -23.90 -21.42
CA GLY A 108 -17.79 -25.04 -21.23
C GLY A 108 -18.58 -26.29 -20.86
N THR A 109 -18.27 -27.40 -21.53
CA THR A 109 -18.83 -28.72 -21.27
C THR A 109 -17.74 -29.76 -21.07
N LYS A 110 -18.01 -30.71 -20.16
CA LYS A 110 -17.21 -31.92 -19.96
C LYS A 110 -18.12 -33.11 -20.25
N ASP A 111 -17.70 -33.99 -21.15
CA ASP A 111 -18.48 -35.16 -21.57
C ASP A 111 -19.92 -34.79 -22.03
N GLY A 112 -20.07 -33.62 -22.66
CA GLY A 112 -21.34 -33.08 -23.14
C GLY A 112 -22.23 -32.43 -22.07
N VAL A 113 -21.77 -32.31 -20.82
CA VAL A 113 -22.50 -31.69 -19.71
C VAL A 113 -21.80 -30.39 -19.30
N ALA A 114 -22.56 -29.29 -19.20
CA ALA A 114 -22.02 -28.02 -18.72
C ALA A 114 -21.55 -28.13 -17.27
N PHE A 115 -20.39 -27.57 -16.95
CA PHE A 115 -19.85 -27.55 -15.59
C PHE A 115 -19.99 -26.17 -14.94
N ASP A 116 -20.04 -26.16 -13.60
CA ASP A 116 -20.20 -24.93 -12.84
C ASP A 116 -18.99 -24.01 -12.98
N GLY A 117 -19.24 -22.70 -13.13
CA GLY A 117 -18.23 -21.72 -13.49
C GLY A 117 -17.71 -21.80 -14.95
N GLY A 118 -18.28 -22.68 -15.78
CA GLY A 118 -17.86 -22.87 -17.17
C GLY A 118 -18.57 -21.99 -18.21
N SER A 119 -19.51 -21.13 -17.81
CA SER A 119 -20.30 -20.32 -18.74
C SER A 119 -20.42 -18.87 -18.30
N ALA A 120 -20.32 -17.95 -19.26
CA ALA A 120 -20.63 -16.54 -19.07
C ALA A 120 -21.21 -15.92 -20.34
N LYS A 121 -21.87 -14.77 -20.20
CA LYS A 121 -22.34 -13.94 -21.32
C LYS A 121 -21.80 -12.52 -21.17
N GLY A 122 -21.44 -11.92 -22.30
CA GLY A 122 -20.93 -10.55 -22.35
C GLY A 122 -19.62 -10.35 -21.61
N TYR A 123 -18.77 -11.38 -21.53
CA TYR A 123 -17.49 -11.32 -20.83
C TYR A 123 -16.45 -10.63 -21.71
N ASP A 124 -15.82 -9.56 -21.21
CA ASP A 124 -14.69 -8.90 -21.89
C ASP A 124 -13.38 -9.66 -21.57
N LEU A 125 -12.76 -10.24 -22.59
CA LEU A 125 -11.51 -10.98 -22.51
C LEU A 125 -10.42 -10.26 -23.33
N VAL A 126 -9.29 -9.94 -22.68
CA VAL A 126 -8.09 -9.48 -23.38
C VAL A 126 -7.32 -10.70 -23.88
N ILE A 127 -7.12 -10.79 -25.20
CA ILE A 127 -6.33 -11.86 -25.83
C ILE A 127 -4.85 -11.67 -25.49
N GLY A 128 -4.24 -12.69 -24.90
CA GLY A 128 -2.87 -12.66 -24.38
C GLY A 128 -2.78 -12.38 -22.88
N SER A 129 -3.91 -12.27 -22.17
CA SER A 129 -3.94 -12.02 -20.72
C SER A 129 -3.60 -13.27 -19.90
N ASN A 130 -3.72 -14.47 -20.46
CA ASN A 130 -3.54 -15.75 -19.79
C ASN A 130 -4.46 -15.92 -18.57
N ASN A 131 -5.65 -15.29 -18.61
CA ASN A 131 -6.67 -15.42 -17.57
C ASN A 131 -7.47 -16.71 -17.75
N PHE A 132 -7.51 -17.25 -18.97
CA PHE A 132 -8.16 -18.52 -19.29
C PHE A 132 -7.15 -19.66 -19.42
N ILE A 133 -7.65 -20.89 -19.48
CA ILE A 133 -6.81 -22.07 -19.70
C ILE A 133 -6.05 -21.96 -21.03
N GLU A 134 -4.88 -22.57 -21.09
CA GLU A 134 -4.04 -22.58 -22.29
C GLU A 134 -4.84 -23.05 -23.51
N GLY A 135 -4.63 -22.37 -24.64
CA GLY A 135 -5.33 -22.64 -25.89
C GLY A 135 -6.68 -21.91 -26.04
N PHE A 136 -7.27 -21.40 -24.95
CA PHE A 136 -8.54 -20.67 -25.04
C PHE A 136 -8.38 -19.37 -25.81
N GLU A 137 -7.48 -18.49 -25.37
CA GLU A 137 -7.27 -17.17 -25.97
C GLU A 137 -6.69 -17.27 -27.39
N SER A 138 -5.66 -18.10 -27.58
CA SER A 138 -5.04 -18.31 -28.89
C SER A 138 -5.99 -18.96 -29.91
N GLY A 139 -6.96 -19.76 -29.44
CA GLY A 139 -7.96 -20.40 -30.28
C GLY A 139 -8.99 -19.43 -30.87
N LEU A 140 -9.10 -18.22 -30.32
CA LEU A 140 -9.99 -17.17 -30.85
C LEU A 140 -9.31 -16.29 -31.90
N ILE A 141 -7.98 -16.30 -31.97
CA ILE A 141 -7.22 -15.47 -32.93
C ILE A 141 -7.55 -15.91 -34.36
N GLY A 142 -7.84 -14.94 -35.23
CA GLY A 142 -8.20 -15.17 -36.64
C GLY A 142 -9.70 -15.36 -36.89
N HIS A 143 -10.53 -15.47 -35.85
CA HIS A 143 -11.99 -15.53 -35.98
C HIS A 143 -12.65 -14.14 -36.04
N ASN A 144 -13.82 -14.05 -36.66
CA ASN A 144 -14.55 -12.79 -36.86
C ASN A 144 -15.70 -12.59 -35.85
N ILE A 145 -16.18 -11.36 -35.76
CA ILE A 145 -17.39 -11.02 -35.01
C ILE A 145 -18.59 -11.81 -35.53
N GLY A 146 -19.35 -12.38 -34.60
CA GLY A 146 -20.55 -13.16 -34.86
C GLY A 146 -20.28 -14.64 -35.12
N GLU A 147 -19.02 -15.08 -35.18
CA GLU A 147 -18.67 -16.50 -35.32
C GLU A 147 -18.87 -17.26 -34.00
N ASP A 148 -19.39 -18.48 -34.12
CA ASP A 148 -19.40 -19.50 -33.07
C ASP A 148 -18.16 -20.39 -33.26
N VAL A 149 -17.25 -20.35 -32.29
CA VAL A 149 -15.97 -21.06 -32.28
C VAL A 149 -16.03 -22.17 -31.25
N GLN A 150 -15.74 -23.40 -31.68
CA GLN A 150 -15.64 -24.54 -30.77
C GLN A 150 -14.18 -24.85 -30.45
N LEU A 151 -13.82 -24.74 -29.17
CA LEU A 151 -12.48 -24.98 -28.66
C LEU A 151 -12.42 -26.28 -27.88
N ASN A 152 -11.59 -27.22 -28.35
CA ASN A 152 -11.33 -28.49 -27.66
C ASN A 152 -10.06 -28.34 -26.82
N LEU A 153 -10.22 -28.23 -25.50
CA LEU A 153 -9.14 -27.87 -24.58
C LEU A 153 -8.99 -28.93 -23.49
N THR A 154 -7.88 -28.87 -22.75
CA THR A 154 -7.63 -29.73 -21.60
C THR A 154 -7.22 -28.85 -20.43
N PHE A 155 -7.87 -29.03 -19.29
CA PHE A 155 -7.48 -28.33 -18.07
C PHE A 155 -6.10 -28.81 -17.59
N PRO A 156 -5.27 -27.93 -17.00
CA PRO A 156 -4.01 -28.32 -16.38
C PRO A 156 -4.20 -29.43 -15.33
N SER A 157 -3.19 -30.29 -15.16
CA SER A 157 -3.24 -31.40 -14.19
C SER A 157 -3.26 -30.93 -12.73
N ASP A 158 -2.80 -29.72 -12.47
CA ASP A 158 -2.70 -29.07 -11.17
C ASP A 158 -3.87 -28.10 -10.89
N TYR A 159 -4.94 -28.15 -11.70
CA TYR A 159 -6.11 -27.29 -11.50
C TYR A 159 -6.81 -27.55 -10.16
N ASN A 160 -7.20 -26.48 -9.47
CA ASN A 160 -7.75 -26.55 -8.11
C ASN A 160 -9.03 -27.41 -8.01
N ASN A 161 -9.84 -27.44 -9.06
CA ASN A 161 -11.02 -28.31 -9.11
C ASN A 161 -10.60 -29.71 -9.58
N LYS A 162 -10.63 -30.68 -8.67
CA LYS A 162 -10.25 -32.08 -8.92
C LYS A 162 -11.06 -32.75 -10.02
N ASP A 163 -12.30 -32.33 -10.25
CA ASP A 163 -13.15 -32.90 -11.29
C ASP A 163 -12.79 -32.36 -12.68
N LEU A 164 -12.13 -31.20 -12.75
CA LEU A 164 -11.69 -30.58 -13.99
C LEU A 164 -10.20 -30.79 -14.25
N ALA A 165 -9.38 -31.02 -13.23
CA ALA A 165 -7.94 -31.24 -13.38
C ALA A 165 -7.61 -32.35 -14.40
N GLY A 166 -6.86 -32.00 -15.45
CA GLY A 166 -6.51 -32.92 -16.54
C GLY A 166 -7.67 -33.36 -17.44
N ALA A 167 -8.89 -32.83 -17.25
CA ALA A 167 -10.06 -33.21 -18.03
C ALA A 167 -10.06 -32.53 -19.41
N ALA A 168 -10.41 -33.30 -20.43
CA ALA A 168 -10.74 -32.76 -21.75
C ALA A 168 -12.13 -32.12 -21.70
N VAL A 169 -12.24 -30.92 -22.26
CA VAL A 169 -13.47 -30.12 -22.27
C VAL A 169 -13.65 -29.43 -23.61
N VAL A 170 -14.89 -29.06 -23.90
CA VAL A 170 -15.26 -28.31 -25.10
C VAL A 170 -15.88 -26.99 -24.67
N PHE A 171 -15.36 -25.89 -25.20
CA PHE A 171 -15.94 -24.57 -25.06
C PHE A 171 -16.57 -24.14 -26.38
N ASP A 172 -17.86 -23.86 -26.37
CA ASP A 172 -18.53 -23.14 -27.44
C ASP A 172 -18.48 -21.64 -27.11
N VAL A 173 -17.80 -20.86 -27.94
CA VAL A 173 -17.53 -19.43 -27.73
C VAL A 173 -18.10 -18.63 -28.88
N LYS A 174 -18.94 -17.65 -28.58
CA LYS A 174 -19.45 -16.69 -29.55
C LYS A 174 -18.75 -15.34 -29.38
N ILE A 175 -18.22 -14.79 -30.45
CA ILE A 175 -17.57 -13.47 -30.45
C ILE A 175 -18.63 -12.40 -30.73
N ASN A 176 -18.95 -11.58 -29.73
CA ASN A 176 -19.95 -10.52 -29.84
C ASN A 176 -19.38 -9.21 -30.42
N SER A 177 -18.17 -8.84 -30.00
CA SER A 177 -17.47 -7.64 -30.50
C SER A 177 -15.97 -7.73 -30.27
N ILE A 178 -15.21 -6.92 -31.01
CA ILE A 178 -13.77 -6.76 -30.86
C ILE A 178 -13.51 -5.28 -30.58
N SER A 179 -12.62 -4.99 -29.65
CA SER A 179 -12.14 -3.65 -29.37
C SER A 179 -10.65 -3.66 -29.03
N VAL A 180 -9.97 -2.55 -29.23
CA VAL A 180 -8.59 -2.36 -28.80
C VAL A 180 -8.53 -1.22 -27.80
N SER A 181 -7.80 -1.43 -26.71
CA SER A 181 -7.50 -0.36 -25.75
C SER A 181 -6.44 0.56 -26.33
N LYS A 182 -6.76 1.84 -26.44
CA LYS A 182 -5.82 2.91 -26.75
C LYS A 182 -5.56 3.74 -25.49
N PRO A 183 -4.35 4.30 -25.33
CA PRO A 183 -4.11 5.29 -24.28
C PRO A 183 -5.17 6.39 -24.39
N ALA A 184 -5.89 6.65 -23.30
CA ALA A 184 -6.86 7.73 -23.30
C ALA A 184 -6.14 9.06 -23.54
N THR A 185 -6.82 9.96 -24.25
CA THR A 185 -6.31 11.30 -24.50
C THR A 185 -7.06 12.30 -23.65
N LEU A 186 -6.32 13.19 -22.98
CA LEU A 186 -6.91 14.26 -22.19
C LEU A 186 -7.60 15.26 -23.13
N THR A 187 -8.92 15.17 -23.19
CA THR A 187 -9.79 16.04 -24.00
C THR A 187 -10.97 16.50 -23.16
N ASP A 188 -11.64 17.59 -23.57
CA ASP A 188 -12.84 18.10 -22.90
C ASP A 188 -13.95 17.03 -22.84
N GLU A 189 -14.08 16.19 -23.89
CA GLU A 189 -15.01 15.06 -23.92
C GLU A 189 -14.65 13.98 -22.90
N TRP A 190 -13.36 13.62 -22.82
CA TRP A 190 -12.87 12.68 -21.81
C TRP A 190 -13.14 13.21 -20.41
N VAL A 191 -12.85 14.48 -20.13
CA VAL A 191 -13.09 15.12 -18.83
C VAL A 191 -14.58 15.09 -18.47
N SER A 192 -15.45 15.45 -19.40
CA SER A 192 -16.90 15.46 -19.16
C SER A 192 -17.42 14.06 -18.85
N LYS A 193 -16.96 13.04 -19.60
CA LYS A 193 -17.31 11.63 -19.36
C LYS A 193 -16.76 11.15 -18.01
N HIS A 194 -15.48 11.38 -17.74
CA HIS A 194 -14.75 10.89 -16.57
C HIS A 194 -15.31 11.48 -15.26
N THR A 195 -15.61 12.78 -15.26
CA THR A 195 -16.13 13.47 -14.08
C THR A 195 -17.66 13.42 -13.95
N GLY A 196 -18.36 12.71 -14.85
CA GLY A 196 -19.83 12.69 -14.88
C GLY A 196 -20.45 14.07 -15.13
N GLY A 197 -19.75 14.94 -15.85
CA GLY A 197 -20.17 16.30 -16.18
C GLY A 197 -19.88 17.34 -15.09
N ALA A 198 -19.18 16.98 -14.00
CA ALA A 198 -18.79 17.96 -12.97
C ALA A 198 -17.79 18.99 -13.49
N GLN A 199 -16.89 18.56 -14.38
CA GLN A 199 -16.01 19.44 -15.15
C GLN A 199 -16.28 19.21 -16.64
N THR A 200 -16.18 20.27 -17.44
CA THR A 200 -16.45 20.20 -18.90
C THR A 200 -15.25 20.59 -19.74
N THR A 201 -14.16 21.07 -19.13
CA THR A 201 -12.94 21.45 -19.84
C THR A 201 -11.70 20.87 -19.16
N VAL A 202 -10.65 20.62 -19.96
CA VAL A 202 -9.35 20.17 -19.45
C VAL A 202 -8.78 21.12 -18.40
N ASP A 203 -8.88 22.43 -18.62
CA ASP A 203 -8.34 23.42 -17.68
C ASP A 203 -9.08 23.39 -16.33
N ALA A 204 -10.41 23.27 -16.34
CA ALA A 204 -11.21 23.19 -15.12
C ALA A 204 -10.90 21.90 -14.34
N TYR A 205 -10.70 20.79 -15.05
CA TYR A 205 -10.30 19.53 -14.44
C TYR A 205 -8.88 19.55 -13.90
N LYS A 206 -7.89 20.12 -14.62
CA LYS A 206 -6.53 20.32 -14.09
C LYS A 206 -6.53 21.16 -12.80
N ALA A 207 -7.34 22.21 -12.74
CA ALA A 207 -7.48 23.04 -11.54
C ALA A 207 -8.10 22.27 -10.36
N GLU A 208 -9.11 21.43 -10.62
CA GLU A 208 -9.71 20.57 -9.60
C GLU A 208 -8.73 19.50 -9.10
N VAL A 209 -8.02 18.81 -10.00
CA VAL A 209 -6.98 17.85 -9.63
C VAL A 209 -5.89 18.52 -8.78
N LYS A 210 -5.44 19.72 -9.17
CA LYS A 210 -4.48 20.50 -8.38
C LYS A 210 -5.00 20.76 -6.96
N LYS A 211 -6.24 21.22 -6.83
CA LYS A 211 -6.88 21.48 -5.53
C LYS A 211 -6.99 20.20 -4.70
N GLN A 212 -7.33 19.07 -5.30
CA GLN A 212 -7.39 17.77 -4.60
C GLN A 212 -6.02 17.37 -4.07
N ILE A 213 -4.96 17.54 -4.87
CA ILE A 213 -3.58 17.30 -4.43
C ILE A 213 -3.22 18.27 -3.29
N GLU A 214 -3.53 19.56 -3.40
CA GLU A 214 -3.28 20.55 -2.34
C GLU A 214 -3.98 20.18 -1.02
N ASP A 215 -5.26 19.81 -1.07
CA ASP A 215 -6.04 19.38 0.10
C ASP A 215 -5.46 18.10 0.71
N GLN A 216 -5.03 17.14 -0.12
CA GLN A 216 -4.38 15.91 0.33
C GLN A 216 -3.02 16.19 0.97
N ARG A 217 -2.18 17.05 0.37
CA ARG A 217 -0.86 17.44 0.91
C ARG A 217 -1.02 18.19 2.22
N LYS A 218 -2.02 19.06 2.34
CA LYS A 218 -2.34 19.75 3.59
C LYS A 218 -2.74 18.78 4.70
N LYS A 219 -3.66 17.84 4.42
CA LYS A 219 -4.07 16.83 5.41
C LYS A 219 -2.90 15.96 5.84
N SER A 220 -2.04 15.57 4.89
CA SER A 220 -0.83 14.79 5.15
C SER A 220 0.19 15.58 5.98
N ALA A 221 0.33 16.89 5.72
CA ALA A 221 1.19 17.77 6.50
C ALA A 221 0.69 17.94 7.94
N GLU A 222 -0.62 18.12 8.15
CA GLU A 222 -1.21 18.19 9.49
C GLU A 222 -0.94 16.91 10.30
N GLN A 223 -1.06 15.74 9.66
CA GLN A 223 -0.74 14.45 10.28
C GLN A 223 0.76 14.30 10.59
N GLN A 224 1.62 14.74 9.68
CA GLN A 224 3.07 14.70 9.88
C GLN A 224 3.52 15.69 10.97
N ASP A 225 2.85 16.83 11.12
CA ASP A 225 3.07 17.77 12.23
C ASP A 225 2.69 17.17 13.58
N GLN A 226 1.52 16.50 13.66
CA GLN A 226 1.10 15.77 14.85
C GLN A 226 2.14 14.72 15.25
N TYR A 227 2.63 13.97 14.27
CA TYR A 227 3.69 13.00 14.45
C TYR A 227 5.00 13.63 14.94
N ASN A 228 5.48 14.69 14.27
CA ASN A 228 6.71 15.38 14.61
C ASN A 228 6.66 15.96 16.03
N ALA A 229 5.54 16.57 16.39
CA ALA A 229 5.34 17.17 17.71
C ALA A 229 5.38 16.11 18.80
N LEU A 230 4.60 15.02 18.65
CA LEU A 230 4.60 13.92 19.62
C LEU A 230 5.99 13.28 19.73
N THR A 231 6.63 12.97 18.60
CA THR A 231 7.97 12.37 18.56
C THR A 231 9.01 13.24 19.26
N ALA A 232 8.98 14.56 19.04
CA ALA A 232 9.87 15.49 19.72
C ALA A 232 9.65 15.50 21.23
N VAL A 233 8.41 15.43 21.70
CA VAL A 233 8.10 15.29 23.13
C VAL A 233 8.63 13.98 23.67
N MET A 234 8.40 12.87 22.97
CA MET A 234 8.83 11.56 23.43
C MET A 234 10.35 11.45 23.54
N LYS A 235 11.07 11.99 22.55
CA LYS A 235 12.54 12.03 22.55
C LYS A 235 13.13 12.79 23.74
N ASN A 236 12.42 13.81 24.22
CA ASN A 236 12.84 14.62 25.38
C ASN A 236 12.36 14.05 26.72
N SER A 237 11.63 12.94 26.73
CA SER A 237 11.02 12.37 27.93
C SER A 237 11.73 11.09 28.39
N THR A 238 11.63 10.79 29.68
CA THR A 238 12.19 9.55 30.27
C THR A 238 11.07 8.62 30.70
N TYR A 239 11.22 7.33 30.42
CA TYR A 239 10.14 6.35 30.57
C TYR A 239 10.50 5.24 31.55
N LYS A 240 9.49 4.83 32.33
CA LYS A 240 9.49 3.59 33.10
C LYS A 240 8.23 2.83 32.73
N LEU A 241 8.33 1.98 31.71
CA LEU A 241 7.20 1.22 31.20
C LEU A 241 6.89 0.01 32.08
N ASN A 242 5.64 -0.43 32.04
CA ASN A 242 5.21 -1.70 32.63
C ASN A 242 5.40 -2.82 31.59
N ASP A 243 6.21 -3.84 31.91
CA ASP A 243 6.51 -4.94 30.98
C ASP A 243 5.25 -5.63 30.46
N LYS A 244 4.21 -5.80 31.31
CA LYS A 244 2.93 -6.41 30.90
C LYS A 244 2.18 -5.56 29.88
N ALA A 245 2.34 -4.24 29.93
CA ALA A 245 1.76 -3.36 28.94
C ALA A 245 2.49 -3.47 27.60
N VAL A 246 3.82 -3.59 27.63
CA VAL A 246 4.60 -3.84 26.40
C VAL A 246 4.29 -5.22 25.83
N ASP A 247 4.11 -6.24 26.67
CA ASP A 247 3.69 -7.60 26.25
C ASP A 247 2.32 -7.55 25.56
N TYR A 248 1.36 -6.85 26.16
CA TYR A 248 0.04 -6.65 25.56
C TYR A 248 0.12 -5.95 24.19
N GLU A 249 0.89 -4.87 24.06
CA GLU A 249 1.05 -4.19 22.77
C GLU A 249 1.80 -5.05 21.74
N TYR A 250 2.75 -5.88 22.19
CA TYR A 250 3.46 -6.84 21.34
C TYR A 250 2.51 -7.90 20.78
N ASP A 251 1.67 -8.50 21.64
CA ASP A 251 0.70 -9.51 21.23
C ASP A 251 -0.35 -8.92 20.27
N SER A 252 -0.83 -7.71 20.58
CA SER A 252 -1.72 -6.93 19.72
C SER A 252 -1.12 -6.64 18.33
N ALA A 253 0.17 -6.32 18.27
CA ALA A 253 0.89 -6.11 17.01
C ALA A 253 1.18 -7.41 16.25
N MET A 254 1.41 -8.53 16.97
CA MET A 254 1.62 -9.86 16.39
C MET A 254 0.34 -10.50 15.87
N GLU A 255 -0.83 -10.16 16.41
CA GLU A 255 -2.12 -10.73 16.02
C GLU A 255 -2.40 -10.64 14.50
N PRO A 256 -2.35 -9.46 13.85
CA PRO A 256 -2.59 -9.37 12.40
C PRO A 256 -1.55 -10.13 11.59
N ILE A 257 -0.29 -10.15 12.03
CA ILE A 257 0.79 -10.92 11.40
C ILE A 257 0.47 -12.41 11.46
N ASN A 258 0.11 -12.91 12.63
CA ASN A 258 -0.26 -14.30 12.85
C ASN A 258 -1.49 -14.71 12.04
N ASN A 259 -2.49 -13.83 11.94
CA ASN A 259 -3.70 -14.09 11.16
C ASN A 259 -3.40 -14.19 9.66
N MET A 260 -2.58 -13.28 9.14
CA MET A 260 -2.13 -13.32 7.75
C MET A 260 -1.31 -14.59 7.45
N ILE A 261 -0.33 -14.91 8.30
CA ILE A 261 0.50 -16.10 8.14
C ILE A 261 -0.35 -17.37 8.11
N LYS A 262 -1.33 -17.49 9.01
CA LYS A 262 -2.30 -18.60 9.01
C LYS A 262 -3.14 -18.63 7.74
N GLN A 263 -3.66 -17.48 7.30
CA GLN A 263 -4.50 -17.37 6.11
C GLN A 263 -3.79 -17.86 4.84
N TYR A 264 -2.49 -17.55 4.72
CA TYR A 264 -1.68 -17.93 3.55
C TYR A 264 -0.89 -19.22 3.76
N GLY A 265 -1.10 -19.95 4.86
CA GLY A 265 -0.37 -21.19 5.16
C GLY A 265 1.15 -21.00 5.26
N MET A 266 1.59 -19.80 5.63
CA MET A 266 3.00 -19.45 5.78
C MET A 266 3.50 -19.79 7.18
N THR A 267 4.81 -19.70 7.37
CA THR A 267 5.48 -19.69 8.68
C THR A 267 5.95 -18.27 9.01
N ILE A 268 6.26 -18.01 10.29
CA ILE A 268 6.80 -16.70 10.70
C ILE A 268 8.18 -16.45 10.11
N GLU A 269 8.96 -17.52 9.88
CA GLU A 269 10.26 -17.47 9.24
C GLU A 269 10.13 -17.07 7.78
N GLN A 270 9.19 -17.67 7.03
CA GLN A 270 8.92 -17.25 5.64
C GLN A 270 8.44 -15.81 5.56
N TYR A 271 7.59 -15.39 6.51
CA TYR A 271 7.17 -14.00 6.60
C TYR A 271 8.35 -13.08 6.88
N ALA A 272 9.16 -13.36 7.89
CA ALA A 272 10.35 -12.59 8.23
C ALA A 272 11.33 -12.47 7.04
N GLN A 273 11.55 -13.57 6.31
CA GLN A 273 12.41 -13.60 5.12
C GLN A 273 11.92 -12.66 4.02
N ALA A 274 10.60 -12.55 3.81
CA ALA A 274 10.03 -11.59 2.86
C ALA A 274 10.36 -10.12 3.22
N TYR A 275 10.60 -9.84 4.51
CA TYR A 275 11.02 -8.52 5.01
C TYR A 275 12.54 -8.42 5.20
N GLY A 276 13.30 -9.40 4.71
CA GLY A 276 14.77 -9.41 4.76
C GLY A 276 15.34 -9.54 6.17
N THR A 277 14.64 -10.24 7.07
CA THR A 277 15.08 -10.52 8.44
C THR A 277 14.80 -11.98 8.81
N ASP A 278 15.35 -12.44 9.91
CA ASP A 278 14.94 -13.69 10.57
C ASP A 278 13.80 -13.46 11.56
N GLU A 279 13.26 -14.55 12.12
CA GLU A 279 12.18 -14.51 13.09
C GLU A 279 12.54 -13.67 14.33
N GLU A 280 13.75 -13.81 14.86
CA GLU A 280 14.20 -13.04 16.01
C GLU A 280 14.24 -11.54 15.71
N GLY A 281 14.78 -11.16 14.55
CA GLY A 281 14.81 -9.76 14.11
C GLY A 281 13.42 -9.19 13.84
N LEU A 282 12.48 -9.99 13.34
CA LEU A 282 11.07 -9.59 13.22
C LEU A 282 10.47 -9.34 14.61
N LYS A 283 10.60 -10.32 15.52
CA LYS A 283 10.06 -10.21 16.88
C LYS A 283 10.67 -9.01 17.64
N ALA A 284 11.96 -8.76 17.48
CA ALA A 284 12.63 -7.61 18.07
C ALA A 284 12.05 -6.28 17.55
N LYS A 285 11.81 -6.15 16.24
CA LYS A 285 11.19 -4.96 15.65
C LYS A 285 9.75 -4.75 16.12
N VAL A 286 8.96 -5.82 16.20
CA VAL A 286 7.59 -5.75 16.74
C VAL A 286 7.62 -5.35 18.21
N ARG A 287 8.61 -5.83 18.98
CA ARG A 287 8.80 -5.43 20.37
C ARG A 287 9.18 -3.96 20.51
N GLU A 288 10.09 -3.46 19.69
CA GLU A 288 10.44 -2.03 19.66
C GLU A 288 9.22 -1.16 19.33
N GLN A 289 8.40 -1.60 18.38
CA GLN A 289 7.15 -0.92 18.05
C GLN A 289 6.17 -0.93 19.24
N ALA A 290 6.00 -2.07 19.91
CA ALA A 290 5.15 -2.19 21.10
C ALA A 290 5.62 -1.26 22.24
N GLU A 291 6.93 -1.15 22.46
CA GLU A 291 7.50 -0.19 23.41
C GLU A 291 7.20 1.26 22.99
N SER A 292 7.28 1.57 21.69
CA SER A 292 6.95 2.90 21.18
C SER A 292 5.48 3.25 21.42
N VAL A 293 4.55 2.33 21.17
CA VAL A 293 3.11 2.51 21.43
C VAL A 293 2.86 2.72 22.92
N ALA A 294 3.52 1.95 23.79
CA ALA A 294 3.41 2.12 25.22
C ALA A 294 3.93 3.50 25.68
N LYS A 295 5.06 3.96 25.14
CA LYS A 295 5.62 5.31 25.38
C LYS A 295 4.65 6.41 24.95
N GLU A 296 4.11 6.29 23.74
CA GLU A 296 3.11 7.21 23.19
C GLU A 296 1.90 7.32 24.13
N ARG A 297 1.35 6.18 24.54
CA ARG A 297 0.18 6.12 25.43
C ARG A 297 0.45 6.82 26.77
N VAL A 298 1.56 6.52 27.44
CA VAL A 298 1.88 7.17 28.73
C VAL A 298 2.18 8.65 28.57
N THR A 299 2.81 9.08 27.47
CA THR A 299 3.04 10.49 27.16
C THR A 299 1.71 11.24 26.99
N ILE A 300 0.80 10.69 26.19
CA ILE A 300 -0.53 11.27 25.96
C ILE A 300 -1.30 11.37 27.26
N ASP A 301 -1.39 10.29 28.03
CA ASP A 301 -2.12 10.29 29.30
C ASP A 301 -1.51 11.25 30.33
N ALA A 302 -0.18 11.38 30.37
CA ALA A 302 0.49 12.31 31.28
C ALA A 302 0.21 13.77 30.92
N ILE A 303 0.28 14.14 29.63
CA ILE A 303 -0.03 15.50 29.16
C ILE A 303 -1.52 15.81 29.37
N TYR A 304 -2.39 14.87 28.98
CA TYR A 304 -3.85 15.01 29.15
C TYR A 304 -4.22 15.30 30.61
N LYS A 305 -3.62 14.58 31.57
CA LYS A 305 -3.80 14.81 33.02
C LYS A 305 -3.19 16.13 33.47
N LYS A 306 -1.96 16.44 33.05
CA LYS A 306 -1.22 17.66 33.44
C LYS A 306 -1.94 18.94 33.01
N GLU A 307 -2.48 18.94 31.79
CA GLU A 307 -3.27 20.04 31.21
C GLU A 307 -4.75 20.01 31.62
N LYS A 308 -5.15 19.03 32.45
CA LYS A 308 -6.53 18.87 32.96
C LYS A 308 -7.57 18.85 31.84
N MET A 309 -7.26 18.17 30.75
CA MET A 309 -8.15 18.06 29.59
C MET A 309 -9.38 17.20 29.92
N SER A 310 -10.48 17.45 29.22
CA SER A 310 -11.71 16.66 29.28
C SER A 310 -12.17 16.27 27.89
N LEU A 311 -12.78 15.08 27.77
CA LEU A 311 -13.39 14.61 26.53
C LEU A 311 -14.80 15.21 26.42
N LYS A 312 -15.09 15.82 25.28
CA LYS A 312 -16.41 16.35 24.92
C LYS A 312 -16.91 15.64 23.69
N ASP A 313 -18.22 15.69 23.44
CA ASP A 313 -18.83 15.00 22.29
C ASP A 313 -18.27 15.51 20.95
N GLU A 314 -17.88 16.78 20.87
CA GLU A 314 -17.23 17.35 19.68
C GLU A 314 -15.86 16.71 19.40
N ASP A 315 -15.15 16.20 20.42
CA ASP A 315 -13.86 15.54 20.21
C ASP A 315 -14.05 14.17 19.52
N TYR A 316 -15.14 13.45 19.83
CA TYR A 316 -15.50 12.20 19.16
C TYR A 316 -15.90 12.46 17.70
N GLN A 317 -16.67 13.53 17.49
CA GLN A 317 -17.12 13.92 16.15
C GLN A 317 -15.94 14.22 15.23
N LYS A 318 -14.91 14.94 15.72
CA LYS A 318 -13.68 15.21 14.95
C LYS A 318 -12.95 13.93 14.52
N ILE A 319 -12.95 12.91 15.37
CA ILE A 319 -12.36 11.60 15.06
C ILE A 319 -13.16 10.87 13.99
N ILE A 320 -14.48 10.87 14.10
CA ILE A 320 -15.39 10.28 13.12
C ILE A 320 -15.18 10.97 11.75
N GLU A 321 -15.15 12.30 11.72
CA GLU A 321 -14.90 13.08 10.52
C GLU A 321 -13.51 12.82 9.92
N ALA A 322 -12.46 12.81 10.77
CA ALA A 322 -11.10 12.54 10.32
C ALA A 322 -10.94 11.15 9.70
N SER A 323 -11.69 10.17 10.21
CA SER A 323 -11.73 8.78 9.72
C SER A 323 -12.60 8.56 8.49
N GLY A 324 -13.43 9.53 8.10
CA GLY A 324 -14.37 9.38 6.98
C GLY A 324 -15.52 8.40 7.27
N LEU A 325 -15.71 8.00 8.53
CA LEU A 325 -16.78 7.09 8.92
C LEU A 325 -18.11 7.84 9.02
N THR A 326 -19.18 7.23 8.52
CA THR A 326 -20.56 7.68 8.77
C THR A 326 -21.14 6.88 9.93
N THR A 327 -20.68 7.16 11.14
CA THR A 327 -21.08 6.46 12.38
C THR A 327 -21.34 7.45 13.51
N THR A 328 -22.07 7.02 14.53
CA THR A 328 -22.20 7.77 15.79
C THR A 328 -21.12 7.38 16.80
N LYS A 329 -20.94 8.21 17.83
CA LYS A 329 -20.09 7.91 19.00
C LYS A 329 -20.45 6.57 19.64
N ASP A 330 -21.74 6.29 19.83
CA ASP A 330 -22.21 5.07 20.49
C ASP A 330 -21.94 3.83 19.65
N GLU A 331 -22.11 3.92 18.33
CA GLU A 331 -21.76 2.85 17.39
C GLU A 331 -20.25 2.61 17.35
N LEU A 332 -19.45 3.69 17.38
CA LEU A 332 -17.99 3.60 17.43
C LEU A 332 -17.53 2.89 18.73
N ILE A 333 -18.10 3.26 19.87
CA ILE A 333 -17.84 2.61 21.16
C ILE A 333 -18.31 1.15 21.17
N LYS A 334 -19.46 0.87 20.57
CA LYS A 334 -19.99 -0.49 20.46
C LYS A 334 -19.10 -1.38 19.60
N GLN A 335 -18.54 -0.85 18.52
CA GLN A 335 -17.73 -1.60 17.57
C GLN A 335 -16.31 -1.84 18.09
N TYR A 336 -15.69 -0.83 18.69
CA TYR A 336 -14.26 -0.87 19.04
C TYR A 336 -13.97 -0.93 20.54
N GLY A 337 -15.00 -0.79 21.37
CA GLY A 337 -14.87 -0.73 22.82
C GLY A 337 -14.55 0.69 23.31
N LYS A 338 -15.15 1.05 24.44
CA LYS A 338 -15.04 2.39 25.04
C LYS A 338 -13.60 2.83 25.27
N ASP A 339 -12.78 1.97 25.86
CA ASP A 339 -11.41 2.32 26.24
C ASP A 339 -10.54 2.65 25.03
N LYS A 340 -10.66 1.90 23.92
CA LYS A 340 -9.92 2.15 22.68
C LYS A 340 -10.36 3.46 22.02
N VAL A 341 -11.68 3.70 21.97
CA VAL A 341 -12.23 4.94 21.40
C VAL A 341 -11.81 6.15 22.23
N GLU A 342 -11.98 6.11 23.55
CA GLU A 342 -11.57 7.21 24.42
C GLU A 342 -10.07 7.48 24.33
N GLN A 343 -9.25 6.43 24.22
CA GLN A 343 -7.81 6.59 24.02
C GLN A 343 -7.48 7.28 22.70
N ALA A 344 -8.15 6.92 21.60
CA ALA A 344 -7.97 7.59 20.32
C ALA A 344 -8.36 9.08 20.41
N VAL A 345 -9.50 9.41 21.05
CA VAL A 345 -9.97 10.79 21.23
C VAL A 345 -9.00 11.61 22.07
N LYS A 346 -8.48 11.05 23.18
CA LYS A 346 -7.42 11.70 23.96
C LYS A 346 -6.18 11.96 23.11
N SER A 347 -5.75 10.96 22.35
CA SER A 347 -4.56 11.03 21.50
C SER A 347 -4.69 12.20 20.53
N TYR A 348 -5.77 12.22 19.74
CA TYR A 348 -6.09 13.29 18.81
C TYR A 348 -6.08 14.68 19.47
N LYS A 349 -6.69 14.80 20.66
CA LYS A 349 -6.74 16.07 21.39
C LYS A 349 -5.36 16.54 21.86
N VAL A 350 -4.57 15.63 22.42
CA VAL A 350 -3.22 15.94 22.93
C VAL A 350 -2.27 16.29 21.79
N VAL A 351 -2.23 15.51 20.70
CA VAL A 351 -1.31 15.82 19.59
C VAL A 351 -1.65 17.15 18.92
N ASN A 352 -2.93 17.49 18.75
CA ASN A 352 -3.32 18.79 18.23
C ASN A 352 -2.94 19.94 19.16
N PHE A 353 -3.06 19.74 20.47
CA PHE A 353 -2.54 20.69 21.46
C PHE A 353 -1.02 20.85 21.33
N LEU A 354 -0.27 19.75 21.16
CA LEU A 354 1.18 19.81 20.98
C LEU A 354 1.57 20.59 19.72
N VAL A 355 0.87 20.38 18.60
CA VAL A 355 1.08 21.13 17.36
C VAL A 355 0.77 22.62 17.56
N GLU A 356 -0.34 22.96 18.22
CA GLU A 356 -0.70 24.36 18.52
C GLU A 356 0.37 25.06 19.39
N LYS A 357 1.03 24.30 20.26
CA LYS A 357 2.08 24.80 21.16
C LYS A 357 3.49 24.65 20.58
N ALA A 358 3.66 24.02 19.41
CA ALA A 358 4.96 23.80 18.80
C ALA A 358 5.53 25.09 18.18
N LYS A 359 6.84 25.09 17.96
CA LYS A 359 7.56 26.14 17.21
C LYS A 359 8.03 25.56 15.88
N ARG A 360 7.95 26.37 14.82
CA ARG A 360 8.56 26.01 13.53
C ARG A 360 10.07 26.18 13.60
N SER A 361 10.80 25.15 13.23
CA SER A 361 12.25 25.24 13.00
C SER A 361 12.53 25.84 11.62
N ALA A 362 13.80 26.16 11.35
CA ALA A 362 14.24 26.64 10.04
C ALA A 362 14.27 25.52 8.96
N SER A 363 14.12 24.26 9.36
CA SER A 363 14.16 23.13 8.43
C SER A 363 12.84 22.93 7.71
N THR A 364 12.89 22.52 6.44
CA THR A 364 11.74 22.09 5.65
C THR A 364 11.92 20.63 5.28
N VAL A 365 10.86 19.83 5.48
CA VAL A 365 10.81 18.43 5.09
C VAL A 365 9.71 18.21 4.06
N ASN A 366 9.84 17.18 3.24
CA ASN A 366 8.77 16.71 2.37
C ASN A 366 7.70 15.99 3.22
N LEU A 367 6.60 15.58 2.56
CA LEU A 367 5.50 14.85 3.22
C LEU A 367 5.92 13.53 3.89
N ASN A 368 7.08 12.98 3.53
CA ASN A 368 7.63 11.75 4.11
C ASN A 368 8.62 12.03 5.25
N GLY A 369 8.80 13.30 5.65
CA GLY A 369 9.72 13.70 6.72
C GLY A 369 11.20 13.77 6.30
N GLU A 370 11.50 13.68 5.00
CA GLU A 370 12.87 13.83 4.50
C GLU A 370 13.19 15.31 4.28
N THR A 371 14.38 15.76 4.67
CA THR A 371 14.81 17.16 4.51
C THR A 371 14.84 17.56 3.03
N VAL A 372 14.11 18.62 2.70
CA VAL A 372 14.20 19.28 1.38
C VAL A 372 15.44 20.16 1.43
N GLY A 373 16.44 19.81 0.63
CA GLY A 373 17.67 20.61 0.54
C GLY A 373 17.35 22.01 0.05
N SER A 374 17.66 23.02 0.86
CA SER A 374 17.75 24.40 0.39
C SER A 374 18.91 24.49 -0.58
N GLU A 375 18.65 24.84 -1.83
CA GLU A 375 19.68 25.28 -2.78
C GLU A 375 20.30 26.59 -2.28
N GLU A 376 21.26 26.52 -1.37
CA GLU A 376 22.33 27.51 -1.23
C GLU A 376 23.62 26.78 -0.85
N GLY A 377 24.59 26.76 -1.78
CA GLY A 377 25.98 26.44 -1.51
C GLY A 377 26.44 25.02 -1.85
N GLN A 378 26.55 24.69 -3.14
CA GLN A 378 27.60 23.77 -3.57
C GLN A 378 28.97 24.37 -3.22
N THR A 379 29.55 23.95 -2.11
CA THR A 379 31.01 23.86 -1.98
C THR A 379 31.37 22.57 -1.29
N SER A 380 32.17 21.78 -2.00
CA SER A 380 32.81 20.55 -1.56
C SER A 380 33.45 20.71 -0.17
N ALA A 381 33.17 19.76 0.72
CA ALA A 381 34.01 19.44 1.86
C ALA A 381 33.99 17.92 2.06
N GLU A 382 34.61 17.25 1.11
CA GLU A 382 35.13 15.90 1.29
C GLU A 382 36.28 15.95 2.32
N SER A 383 36.10 15.21 3.41
CA SER A 383 37.13 14.52 4.19
C SER A 383 38.46 15.23 4.50
N ALA A 384 38.59 15.72 5.73
CA ALA A 384 39.83 15.70 6.51
C ALA A 384 39.46 15.79 8.00
N GLY A 385 39.90 14.94 8.93
CA GLY A 385 40.75 13.76 8.90
C GLY A 385 40.89 13.28 10.34
N GLU A 386 41.09 11.99 10.55
CA GLU A 386 41.75 11.51 11.76
C GLU A 386 42.75 10.43 11.34
N SER A 387 43.99 10.88 11.19
CA SER A 387 45.17 10.04 11.05
C SER A 387 45.71 9.73 12.45
N THR A 388 45.94 8.44 12.72
CA THR A 388 46.95 7.99 13.69
C THR A 388 47.92 7.03 12.99
N GLU A 389 49.18 7.49 12.99
CA GLU A 389 50.47 6.79 12.80
C GLU A 389 50.55 5.41 13.49
N SER A 390 51.40 4.43 13.15
CA SER A 390 52.65 4.36 12.38
C SER A 390 53.07 2.87 12.21
N SER A 391 54.05 2.64 11.31
CA SER A 391 55.03 1.53 11.23
C SER A 391 54.75 0.44 10.18
N ALA A 392 55.68 -0.03 9.34
CA ALA A 392 56.96 0.40 8.76
C ALA A 392 57.43 -0.76 7.84
N ALA A 393 58.11 -0.45 6.72
CA ALA A 393 58.98 -1.32 5.89
C ALA A 393 58.32 -2.56 5.20
N GLU A 394 58.70 -3.03 4.01
CA GLU A 394 59.95 -2.96 3.25
C GLU A 394 59.72 -3.35 1.78
N SER A 395 60.66 -2.99 0.92
CA SER A 395 60.73 -3.08 -0.55
C SER A 395 61.00 -4.47 -1.15
N GLN A 396 60.63 -4.65 -2.43
CA GLN A 396 61.39 -5.26 -3.57
C GLN A 396 60.39 -5.87 -4.58
N ALA A 397 60.60 -6.05 -5.89
CA ALA A 397 61.48 -5.60 -6.97
C ALA A 397 61.27 -6.65 -8.12
N GLY A 398 61.41 -6.24 -9.39
CA GLY A 398 61.62 -7.15 -10.55
C GLY A 398 60.36 -7.50 -11.35
N GLU A 399 60.08 -7.06 -12.59
CA GLU A 399 60.85 -6.96 -13.85
C GLU A 399 60.46 -8.06 -14.87
N SER A 400 60.29 -7.63 -16.14
CA SER A 400 60.38 -8.39 -17.41
C SER A 400 59.19 -9.27 -17.82
N ALA A 401 58.74 -9.34 -19.09
CA ALA A 401 59.04 -8.61 -20.32
C ALA A 401 58.02 -9.03 -21.42
N ALA A 402 57.82 -8.11 -22.37
CA ALA A 402 57.64 -8.25 -23.82
C ALA A 402 57.13 -9.56 -24.45
N ALA A 403 56.16 -9.44 -25.37
CA ALA A 403 56.46 -9.42 -26.81
C ALA A 403 55.18 -9.19 -27.65
N GLU A 404 55.20 -8.11 -28.43
CA GLU A 404 54.38 -7.88 -29.62
C GLU A 404 54.81 -8.85 -30.75
N SER A 405 53.88 -9.23 -31.62
CA SER A 405 54.07 -9.07 -33.07
C SER A 405 52.76 -9.33 -33.83
N GLU A 406 52.30 -8.31 -34.55
CA GLU A 406 51.36 -8.39 -35.67
C GLU A 406 51.93 -9.23 -36.83
N SER A 407 51.07 -9.87 -37.63
CA SER A 407 51.04 -9.68 -39.10
C SER A 407 49.92 -10.47 -39.80
N ALA A 408 49.08 -9.71 -40.48
CA ALA A 408 48.58 -9.84 -41.86
C ALA A 408 48.10 -11.20 -42.45
N GLN A 409 46.80 -11.19 -42.78
CA GLN A 409 46.16 -11.51 -44.09
C GLN A 409 46.78 -12.56 -45.05
N SER A 410 45.99 -13.58 -45.36
CA SER A 410 45.57 -14.03 -46.72
C SER A 410 44.63 -15.24 -46.55
N SER A 411 43.33 -15.13 -46.88
CA SER A 411 42.70 -15.53 -48.15
C SER A 411 43.11 -16.92 -48.67
N GLU A 412 42.23 -17.92 -48.50
CA GLU A 412 41.90 -18.86 -49.58
C GLU A 412 40.57 -19.58 -49.31
N ALA A 413 39.89 -19.91 -50.39
CA ALA A 413 38.53 -20.41 -50.49
C ALA A 413 38.46 -21.95 -50.54
N ALA A 414 37.22 -22.45 -50.62
CA ALA A 414 36.75 -23.84 -50.76
C ALA A 414 36.75 -24.63 -49.43
N HIS A 415 35.66 -25.24 -48.97
CA HIS A 415 34.59 -25.89 -49.72
C HIS A 415 33.29 -25.96 -48.91
#